data_AF-A0A4P6FDP4-F1
#
_entry.id   AF-A0A4P6FDP4-F1
#
_cell.length_a   1.000
_cell.length_b   1.000
_cell.length_c   1.000
_cell.angle_alpha   90.00
_cell.angle_beta   90.00
_cell.angle_gamma   90.00
#
_symmetry.space_group_name_H-M   'P 1'
#
loop_
_entity.id
_entity.type
_entity.pdbx_description
1 polymer ?
#
loop_
_entity_poly.entity_id
_entity_poly.type
_entity_poly.pdbx_seq_one_letter_code
_entity_poly.pdbx_strand_id
1 'polypeptide(L)'
;MSTETMPKAVIWWGIGLLVGGALLIVGAPTLAALFFASNTGEWQSVYAAIDLVVGIARVSLPPLGAALIAAGLVMQYLDKRLAGESILDRPRRWHFPPAPEPAPEPAAAAARKRAKLGR
;
A
#
# COMPACT_ATOMS: atom_id res chain seq x y z
N MET A 1 3.85 -20.20 -11.61
CA MET A 1 2.86 -19.50 -10.76
C MET A 1 3.61 -18.37 -10.09
N SER A 2 3.56 -17.17 -10.69
CA SER A 2 4.46 -16.05 -10.39
C SER A 2 3.98 -15.30 -9.15
N THR A 3 4.86 -15.17 -8.16
CA THR A 3 4.60 -14.64 -6.81
C THR A 3 4.47 -13.11 -6.74
N GLU A 4 4.68 -12.40 -7.85
CA GLU A 4 4.62 -10.92 -7.91
C GLU A 4 3.19 -10.34 -7.83
N THR A 5 2.15 -11.18 -7.96
CA THR A 5 0.74 -10.74 -7.96
C THR A 5 0.03 -10.86 -6.62
N MET A 6 0.67 -11.50 -5.63
CA MET A 6 0.06 -11.91 -4.37
C MET A 6 -0.42 -10.73 -3.48
N PRO A 7 0.31 -9.62 -3.33
CA PRO A 7 -0.10 -8.52 -2.43
C PRO A 7 -1.34 -7.77 -2.95
N LYS A 8 -1.44 -7.57 -4.26
CA LYS A 8 -2.58 -6.89 -4.89
C LYS A 8 -3.88 -7.70 -4.75
N ALA A 9 -3.78 -9.03 -4.86
CA ALA A 9 -4.94 -9.91 -4.71
C ALA A 9 -5.53 -9.82 -3.29
N VAL A 10 -4.69 -9.79 -2.25
CA VAL A 10 -5.13 -9.69 -0.85
C VAL A 10 -5.85 -8.37 -0.57
N ILE A 11 -5.33 -7.25 -1.10
CA ILE A 11 -5.98 -5.94 -0.95
C ILE A 11 -7.34 -5.91 -1.65
N TRP A 12 -7.44 -6.48 -2.86
CA TRP A 12 -8.70 -6.59 -3.58
C TRP A 12 -9.73 -7.48 -2.87
N TRP A 13 -9.29 -8.58 -2.26
CA TRP A 13 -10.16 -9.41 -1.40
C TRP A 13 -10.63 -8.67 -0.15
N GLY A 14 -9.76 -7.87 0.48
CA GLY A 14 -10.12 -7.01 1.61
C GLY A 14 -11.18 -5.96 1.24
N ILE A 15 -11.01 -5.28 0.11
CA ILE A 15 -12.00 -4.33 -0.42
C ILE A 15 -13.32 -5.05 -0.73
N GLY A 16 -13.26 -6.21 -1.37
CA GLY A 16 -14.44 -7.03 -1.67
C GLY A 16 -15.24 -7.42 -0.43
N LEU A 17 -14.55 -7.84 0.65
CA LEU A 17 -15.18 -8.17 1.93
C LEU A 17 -15.77 -6.94 2.64
N LEU A 18 -15.11 -5.78 2.56
CA LEU A 18 -15.60 -4.56 3.18
C LEU A 18 -16.84 -4.02 2.45
N VAL A 19 -16.80 -3.95 1.12
CA VAL A 19 -17.94 -3.55 0.30
C VAL A 19 -19.07 -4.56 0.43
N GLY A 20 -18.76 -5.86 0.39
CA GLY A 20 -19.73 -6.94 0.59
C GLY A 20 -20.39 -6.89 1.96
N GLY A 21 -19.61 -6.67 3.03
CA GLY A 21 -20.13 -6.50 4.38
C GLY A 21 -21.02 -5.26 4.52
N ALA A 22 -20.61 -4.12 3.97
CA ALA A 22 -21.42 -2.90 3.95
C ALA A 22 -22.74 -3.08 3.19
N LEU A 23 -22.69 -3.75 2.03
CA LEU A 23 -23.87 -4.06 1.24
C LEU A 23 -24.80 -5.04 1.97
N LEU A 24 -24.25 -5.99 2.74
CA LEU A 24 -25.04 -6.89 3.58
C LEU A 24 -25.74 -6.14 4.73
N ILE A 25 -25.07 -5.15 5.33
CA ILE A 25 -25.66 -4.31 6.38
C ILE A 25 -26.84 -3.51 5.82
N VAL A 26 -26.68 -2.86 4.67
CA VAL A 26 -27.72 -2.00 4.07
C VAL A 26 -28.80 -2.79 3.36
N GLY A 27 -28.43 -3.84 2.63
CA GLY A 27 -29.33 -4.57 1.72
C GLY A 27 -30.07 -5.74 2.36
N ALA A 28 -29.50 -6.40 3.38
CA ALA A 28 -30.17 -7.56 3.96
C ALA A 28 -31.50 -7.28 4.71
N PRO A 29 -31.81 -6.09 5.29
CA PRO A 29 -33.14 -5.88 5.85
C PRO A 29 -34.21 -5.81 4.75
N THR A 30 -33.87 -5.14 3.64
CA THR A 30 -34.74 -4.95 2.48
C THR A 30 -34.98 -6.26 1.75
N LEU A 31 -33.94 -7.08 1.56
CA LEU A 31 -34.05 -8.40 0.95
C LEU A 31 -34.87 -9.36 1.83
N ALA A 32 -34.65 -9.35 3.15
CA ALA A 32 -35.45 -10.15 4.07
C ALA A 32 -36.93 -9.78 4.00
N ALA A 33 -37.26 -8.48 3.96
CA ALA A 33 -38.63 -8.02 3.81
C ALA A 33 -39.25 -8.45 2.47
N LEU A 34 -38.52 -8.31 1.36
CA LEU A 34 -39.03 -8.66 0.01
C LEU A 34 -39.31 -10.15 -0.17
N PHE A 35 -38.42 -11.02 0.32
CA PHE A 35 -38.53 -12.47 0.10
C PHE A 35 -39.43 -13.18 1.11
N PHE A 36 -39.58 -12.62 2.32
CA PHE A 36 -40.31 -13.28 3.41
C PHE A 36 -41.61 -12.59 3.82
N ALA A 37 -42.00 -11.46 3.20
CA ALA A 37 -43.24 -10.74 3.51
C ALA A 37 -44.53 -11.58 3.39
N SER A 38 -44.54 -12.65 2.59
CA SER A 38 -45.73 -13.46 2.31
C SER A 38 -45.70 -14.88 2.92
N ASN A 39 -44.70 -15.21 3.75
CA ASN A 39 -44.45 -16.59 4.14
C ASN A 39 -45.10 -16.97 5.48
N THR A 40 -46.00 -17.96 5.46
CA THR A 40 -46.75 -18.46 6.62
C THR A 40 -45.95 -19.53 7.38
N GLY A 41 -45.55 -19.27 8.63
CA GLY A 41 -45.21 -20.24 9.70
C GLY A 41 -44.15 -21.33 9.45
N GLU A 42 -44.30 -22.16 8.41
CA GLU A 42 -43.48 -23.34 8.09
C GLU A 42 -41.99 -23.02 7.90
N TRP A 43 -41.67 -21.81 7.42
CA TRP A 43 -40.29 -21.41 7.12
C TRP A 43 -39.59 -20.64 8.26
N GLN A 44 -40.24 -20.51 9.42
CA GLN A 44 -39.73 -19.69 10.51
C GLN A 44 -38.38 -20.20 11.08
N SER A 45 -38.19 -21.51 11.15
CA SER A 45 -36.93 -22.12 11.61
C SER A 45 -35.77 -21.87 10.63
N VAL A 46 -36.05 -21.95 9.33
CA VAL A 46 -35.08 -21.66 8.26
C VAL A 46 -34.73 -20.17 8.24
N TYR A 47 -35.71 -19.30 8.41
CA TYR A 47 -35.50 -17.86 8.52
C TYR A 47 -34.62 -17.52 9.72
N ALA A 48 -34.89 -18.11 10.89
CA ALA A 48 -34.08 -17.90 12.10
C ALA A 48 -32.61 -18.34 11.90
N ALA A 49 -32.39 -19.45 11.20
CA ALA A 49 -31.04 -19.91 10.88
C ALA A 49 -30.30 -18.95 9.93
N ILE A 50 -30.98 -18.46 8.87
CA ILE A 50 -30.41 -17.50 7.93
C ILE A 50 -30.13 -16.16 8.62
N ASP A 51 -31.06 -15.66 9.43
CA ASP A 51 -30.90 -14.39 10.14
C ASP A 51 -29.74 -14.44 11.14
N LEU A 52 -29.54 -15.59 11.81
CA LEU A 52 -28.38 -15.81 12.67
C LEU A 52 -27.06 -15.71 11.88
N VAL A 53 -26.97 -16.38 10.72
CA VAL A 53 -25.78 -16.35 9.86
C VAL A 53 -25.53 -14.94 9.34
N VAL A 54 -26.58 -14.24 8.87
CA VAL A 54 -26.48 -12.85 8.39
C VAL A 54 -26.11 -11.90 9.51
N GLY A 55 -26.62 -12.11 10.73
CA GLY A 55 -26.27 -11.35 11.92
C GLY A 55 -24.78 -11.49 12.27
N ILE A 56 -24.29 -12.74 12.33
CA ILE A 56 -22.86 -13.02 12.56
C ILE A 56 -22.00 -12.39 11.45
N ALA A 57 -22.42 -12.53 10.20
CA ALA A 57 -21.74 -11.94 9.06
C ALA A 57 -21.68 -10.40 9.17
N ARG A 58 -22.77 -9.73 9.53
CA ARG A 58 -22.80 -8.27 9.71
C ARG A 58 -21.86 -7.75 10.80
N VAL A 59 -21.69 -8.50 11.88
CA VAL A 59 -20.81 -8.10 12.98
C VAL A 59 -19.34 -8.42 12.68
N SER A 60 -19.08 -9.55 12.00
CA SER A 60 -17.72 -10.04 11.76
C SER A 60 -17.09 -9.53 10.46
N LEU A 61 -17.84 -9.36 9.36
CA LEU A 61 -17.27 -8.94 8.07
C LEU A 61 -16.61 -7.55 8.13
N PRO A 62 -17.18 -6.51 8.78
CA PRO A 62 -16.54 -5.20 8.82
C PRO A 62 -15.15 -5.18 9.50
N PRO A 63 -14.96 -5.71 10.73
CA PRO A 63 -13.63 -5.76 11.34
C PRO A 63 -12.68 -6.71 10.59
N LEU A 64 -13.19 -7.80 9.99
CA LEU A 64 -12.37 -8.77 9.26
C LEU A 64 -11.89 -8.19 7.91
N GLY A 65 -12.73 -7.44 7.20
CA GLY A 65 -12.36 -6.66 6.02
C GLY A 65 -11.33 -5.58 6.34
N ALA A 66 -11.53 -4.83 7.43
CA ALA A 66 -10.55 -3.84 7.90
C ALA A 66 -9.20 -4.47 8.25
N ALA A 67 -9.21 -5.62 8.94
CA ALA A 67 -8.00 -6.36 9.29
C ALA A 67 -7.25 -6.87 8.04
N LEU A 68 -7.97 -7.37 7.03
CA LEU A 68 -7.36 -7.81 5.76
C LEU A 68 -6.74 -6.66 4.97
N ILE A 69 -7.39 -5.50 4.95
CA ILE A 69 -6.82 -4.28 4.32
C ILE A 69 -5.55 -3.87 5.06
N ALA A 70 -5.57 -3.84 6.40
CA ALA A 70 -4.40 -3.50 7.21
C ALA A 70 -3.25 -4.49 7.00
N ALA A 71 -3.53 -5.79 6.98
CA ALA A 71 -2.55 -6.83 6.71
C ALA A 71 -1.92 -6.70 5.31
N GLY A 72 -2.75 -6.42 4.28
CA GLY A 72 -2.26 -6.16 2.92
C GLY A 72 -1.34 -4.94 2.84
N LEU A 73 -1.67 -3.87 3.57
CA LEU A 73 -0.83 -2.67 3.68
C LEU A 73 0.52 -2.97 4.35
N VAL A 74 0.51 -3.75 5.43
CA VAL A 74 1.73 -4.18 6.13
C VAL A 74 2.59 -5.04 5.22
N MET A 75 2.02 -5.99 4.48
CA MET A 75 2.76 -6.80 3.51
C MET A 75 3.37 -5.93 2.41
N GLN A 76 2.63 -4.96 1.87
CA GLN A 76 3.16 -4.05 0.85
C GLN A 76 4.28 -3.14 1.39
N TYR A 77 4.16 -2.69 2.64
CA TYR A 77 5.19 -1.90 3.31
C TYR A 77 6.45 -2.73 3.57
N LEU A 78 6.28 -3.96 4.06
CA LEU A 78 7.38 -4.90 4.27
C LEU A 78 8.04 -5.27 2.93
N ASP A 79 7.29 -5.58 1.89
CA ASP A 79 7.85 -5.85 0.55
C ASP A 79 8.67 -4.67 0.04
N LYS A 80 8.17 -3.42 0.14
CA LYS A 80 8.96 -2.24 -0.25
C LYS A 80 10.23 -2.06 0.59
N ARG A 81 10.16 -2.43 1.87
CA ARG A 81 11.29 -2.32 2.80
C ARG A 81 12.33 -3.44 2.60
N LEU A 82 11.89 -4.66 2.33
CA LEU A 82 12.72 -5.85 2.14
C LEU A 82 13.25 -5.96 0.71
N ALA A 83 12.46 -5.56 -0.30
CA ALA A 83 12.89 -5.51 -1.70
C ALA A 83 14.05 -4.55 -1.92
N GLY A 84 14.38 -3.73 -0.91
CA GLY A 84 15.43 -2.76 -1.00
C GLY A 84 15.05 -1.74 -2.05
N GLU A 85 14.53 -0.62 -1.60
CA GLU A 85 15.04 0.63 -2.15
C GLU A 85 16.57 0.57 -1.98
N SER A 86 17.24 -0.09 -2.93
CA SER A 86 18.67 -0.24 -2.91
C SER A 86 19.16 1.19 -2.92
N ILE A 87 20.04 1.51 -1.97
CA ILE A 87 20.68 2.83 -1.90
C ILE A 87 21.33 3.20 -3.26
N LEU A 88 21.53 2.21 -4.15
CA LEU A 88 22.02 2.32 -5.52
C LEU A 88 21.00 2.83 -6.56
N ASP A 89 19.68 2.70 -6.33
CA ASP A 89 18.63 3.12 -7.29
C ASP A 89 18.06 4.52 -6.96
N ARG A 90 18.64 5.19 -5.96
CA ARG A 90 18.30 6.58 -5.63
C ARG A 90 18.81 7.49 -6.76
N PRO A 91 17.95 8.27 -7.44
CA PRO A 91 18.39 9.18 -8.49
C PRO A 91 19.44 10.12 -7.91
N ARG A 92 20.63 10.11 -8.56
CA ARG A 92 21.85 10.85 -8.21
C ARG A 92 21.63 11.94 -7.16
N ARG A 93 22.08 11.68 -5.94
CA ARG A 93 22.27 12.74 -4.94
C ARG A 93 23.09 13.85 -5.60
N TRP A 94 22.60 15.07 -5.42
CA TRP A 94 23.23 16.29 -5.88
C TRP A 94 24.72 16.29 -5.54
N HIS A 95 25.57 16.18 -6.58
CA HIS A 95 27.01 16.28 -6.43
C HIS A 95 27.35 17.76 -6.42
N PHE A 96 27.86 18.28 -5.29
CA PHE A 96 28.41 19.63 -5.29
C PHE A 96 29.57 19.67 -6.30
N PRO A 97 29.60 20.68 -7.20
CA PRO A 97 30.76 20.92 -8.03
C PRO A 97 32.00 21.01 -7.15
N PRO A 98 33.13 20.36 -7.50
CA PRO A 98 34.37 20.61 -6.77
C PRO A 98 34.62 22.12 -6.77
N ALA A 99 35.06 22.64 -5.62
CA ALA A 99 35.39 24.06 -5.49
C ALA A 99 36.28 24.47 -6.68
N PRO A 100 36.06 25.64 -7.29
CA PRO A 100 36.94 26.10 -8.35
C PRO A 100 38.36 26.03 -7.83
N GLU A 101 39.20 25.24 -8.51
CA GLU A 101 40.62 25.12 -8.18
C GLU A 101 41.16 26.54 -7.97
N PRO A 102 41.79 26.83 -6.82
CA PRO A 102 42.30 28.17 -6.58
C PRO A 102 43.22 28.50 -7.74
N ALA A 103 42.87 29.56 -8.48
CA ALA A 103 43.64 30.01 -9.63
C ALA A 103 45.12 30.04 -9.24
N PRO A 104 46.03 29.53 -10.09
CA PRO A 104 47.44 29.44 -9.74
C PRO A 104 47.90 30.81 -9.28
N GLU A 105 48.31 30.87 -8.01
CA GLU A 105 48.67 32.11 -7.33
C GLU A 105 49.59 32.94 -8.23
N PRO A 106 49.32 34.24 -8.44
CA PRO A 106 50.10 35.06 -9.38
C PRO A 106 51.59 35.08 -9.02
N ALA A 107 51.94 34.80 -7.76
CA ALA A 107 53.30 34.63 -7.28
C ALA A 107 54.01 33.41 -7.91
N ALA A 108 53.33 32.27 -8.06
CA ALA A 108 53.92 31.05 -8.62
C ALA A 108 54.13 31.16 -10.14
N ALA A 109 53.22 31.83 -10.85
CA ALA A 109 53.36 32.13 -12.28
C ALA A 109 54.47 33.16 -12.54
N ALA A 110 54.61 34.18 -11.69
CA ALA A 110 55.68 35.17 -11.77
C ALA A 110 57.06 34.56 -11.45
N ALA A 111 57.14 33.68 -10.45
CA ALA A 111 58.37 32.96 -10.11
C ALA A 111 58.83 32.04 -11.25
N ARG A 112 57.90 31.33 -11.91
CA ARG A 112 58.20 30.52 -13.11
C ARG A 112 58.63 31.37 -14.31
N LYS A 113 58.04 32.55 -14.53
CA LYS A 113 58.50 33.47 -15.58
C LYS A 113 59.91 33.99 -15.31
N ARG A 114 60.22 34.40 -14.07
CA ARG A 114 61.58 34.84 -13.70
C ARG A 114 62.61 33.72 -13.83
N ALA A 115 62.27 32.48 -13.47
CA ALA A 115 63.17 31.34 -13.64
C ALA A 115 63.43 30.98 -15.12
N LYS A 116 62.49 31.23 -16.03
CA LYS A 116 62.68 31.03 -17.49
C LYS A 116 63.43 32.18 -18.18
N LEU A 117 63.36 33.40 -17.64
CA LEU A 117 64.06 34.58 -18.19
C LEU A 117 65.49 34.76 -17.65
N GLY A 118 65.91 33.93 -16.69
CA GLY A 118 67.27 33.94 -16.12
C GLY A 118 68.24 32.91 -16.70
N ARG A 119 67.96 32.35 -17.89
CA ARG A 119 68.90 31.55 -18.68
C ARG A 119 69.06 32.15 -20.06
#